data_AF-A0A536Z214-F1
#
_entry.id   AF-A0A536Z214-F1
#
_cell.length_a   1.000
_cell.length_b   1.000
_cell.length_c   1.000
_cell.angle_alpha   90.00
_cell.angle_beta   90.00
_cell.angle_gamma   90.00
#
_symmetry.space_group_name_H-M   'P 1'
#
loop_
_entity.id
_entity.type
_entity.pdbx_description
1 polymer ?
#
loop_
_entity_poly.entity_id
_entity_poly.type
_entity_poly.pdbx_seq_one_letter_code
_entity_poly.pdbx_strand_id
1 'polypeptide(L)'
;ALVEALDTGDGVLIFSDIYGATPCNLAAKLLVAGRVEAVAGVNLPMLVRAFTYRDKGMETMIKKAISGGCDGVLHINVDPIYAATRS
;
A
#
# COMPACT_ATOMS: atom_id res chain seq x y z
N ALA A 1 1.03 -20.64 7.13
CA ALA A 1 2.20 -20.42 8.00
C ALA A 1 2.41 -18.92 8.32
N LEU A 2 3.03 -18.10 7.46
CA LEU A 2 3.32 -16.69 7.81
C LEU A 2 2.06 -15.81 7.84
N VAL A 3 1.18 -15.92 6.84
CA VAL A 3 -0.10 -15.17 6.81
C VAL A 3 -0.94 -15.50 8.05
N GLU A 4 -1.06 -16.79 8.38
CA GLU A 4 -1.77 -17.25 9.59
C GLU A 4 -1.12 -16.74 10.88
N ALA A 5 0.22 -16.64 10.94
CA ALA A 5 0.92 -16.13 12.11
C ALA A 5 0.79 -14.61 12.30
N LEU A 6 0.53 -13.87 11.22
CA LEU A 6 0.33 -12.42 11.24
C LEU A 6 -1.14 -12.02 11.39
N ASP A 7 -2.07 -12.94 11.14
CA ASP A 7 -3.50 -12.72 11.28
C ASP A 7 -3.90 -12.70 12.75
N THR A 8 -4.16 -11.50 13.28
CA THR A 8 -4.57 -11.29 14.68
C THR A 8 -6.09 -11.35 14.88
N GLY A 9 -6.87 -11.75 13.86
CA GLY A 9 -8.33 -11.82 13.93
C GLY A 9 -9.05 -10.96 12.90
N ASP A 10 -8.37 -9.95 12.34
CA ASP A 10 -8.93 -8.98 11.39
C ASP A 10 -8.48 -9.21 9.94
N GLY A 11 -7.71 -10.27 9.69
CA GLY A 11 -7.15 -10.58 8.38
C GLY A 11 -5.80 -9.93 8.10
N VAL A 12 -5.30 -10.13 6.88
CA VAL A 12 -3.97 -9.69 6.42
C VAL A 12 -4.08 -8.98 5.08
N LEU A 13 -3.45 -7.81 4.98
CA LEU A 13 -3.25 -7.09 3.72
C LEU A 13 -1.81 -7.26 3.26
N ILE A 14 -1.62 -7.86 2.09
CA ILE A 14 -0.32 -8.11 1.47
C ILE A 14 0.02 -6.96 0.51
N PHE A 15 1.23 -6.42 0.61
CA PHE A 15 1.73 -5.43 -0.34
C PHE A 15 2.79 -6.04 -1.26
N SER A 16 2.66 -5.83 -2.56
CA SER A 16 3.67 -6.17 -3.57
C SER A 16 4.19 -4.89 -4.25
N ASP A 17 5.44 -4.91 -4.67
CA ASP A 17 6.06 -3.87 -5.49
C ASP A 17 5.39 -3.74 -6.87
N ILE A 18 5.18 -4.85 -7.57
CA ILE A 18 4.67 -4.86 -8.94
C ILE A 18 3.68 -6.00 -9.17
N TYR A 19 2.65 -5.72 -9.98
CA TYR A 19 1.66 -6.72 -10.37
C TYR A 19 2.24 -7.70 -11.40
N GLY A 20 1.86 -8.98 -11.32
CA GLY A 20 2.25 -10.00 -12.30
C GLY A 20 3.65 -10.58 -12.14
N ALA A 21 4.46 -10.09 -11.19
CA ALA A 21 5.71 -10.73 -10.82
C ALA A 21 5.50 -11.98 -9.96
N THR A 22 6.52 -12.83 -9.90
CA THR A 22 6.50 -14.09 -9.13
C THR A 22 6.05 -13.92 -7.67
N PRO A 23 6.48 -12.88 -6.91
CA PRO A 23 5.98 -12.65 -5.56
C PRO A 23 4.48 -12.34 -5.51
N CYS A 24 3.98 -11.47 -6.41
CA CYS A 24 2.58 -11.12 -6.52
C CYS A 24 1.71 -12.33 -6.91
N ASN A 25 2.17 -13.16 -7.84
CA ASN A 25 1.44 -14.36 -8.29
C ASN A 25 1.36 -15.42 -7.19
N LEU A 26 2.39 -15.53 -6.34
CA LEU A 26 2.33 -16.40 -5.17
C LEU A 26 1.35 -15.87 -4.12
N ALA A 27 1.39 -14.56 -3.82
CA ALA A 27 0.44 -13.91 -2.91
C ALA A 27 -1.01 -14.06 -3.39
N ALA A 28 -1.25 -13.96 -4.70
CA ALA A 28 -2.57 -14.12 -5.31
C ALA A 28 -3.22 -15.49 -5.00
N LYS A 29 -2.42 -16.55 -4.83
CA LYS A 29 -2.92 -17.89 -4.47
C LYS A 29 -3.40 -18.00 -3.02
N LEU A 30 -3.08 -17.01 -2.18
CA LEU A 30 -3.43 -16.98 -0.77
C LEU A 30 -4.66 -16.09 -0.49
N LEU A 31 -5.19 -15.41 -1.51
CA LEU A 31 -6.25 -14.43 -1.33
C LEU A 31 -7.57 -15.08 -0.92
N VAL A 32 -8.21 -14.46 0.06
CA VAL A 32 -9.53 -14.82 0.57
C VAL A 32 -10.27 -13.52 0.80
N ALA A 33 -11.33 -13.28 0.04
CA ALA A 33 -12.06 -12.01 0.08
C ALA A 33 -12.41 -11.59 1.52
N GLY A 34 -12.03 -10.37 1.90
CA GLY A 34 -12.26 -9.80 3.22
C GLY A 34 -11.39 -10.37 4.36
N ARG A 35 -10.52 -11.36 4.10
CA ARG A 35 -9.61 -11.95 5.10
C ARG A 35 -8.15 -11.86 4.71
N VAL A 36 -7.81 -12.19 3.47
CA VAL A 36 -6.45 -12.08 2.92
C VAL A 36 -6.57 -11.35 1.58
N GLU A 37 -6.12 -10.11 1.57
CA GLU A 37 -6.23 -9.22 0.40
C GLU A 37 -4.84 -8.78 -0.02
N ALA A 38 -4.68 -8.31 -1.27
CA ALA A 38 -3.40 -7.82 -1.75
C ALA A 38 -3.52 -6.54 -2.58
N VAL A 39 -2.50 -5.68 -2.48
CA VAL A 39 -2.31 -4.49 -3.30
C VAL A 39 -0.90 -4.49 -3.88
N ALA A 40 -0.79 -4.30 -5.19
CA ALA A 40 0.49 -4.13 -5.89
C ALA A 40 0.80 -2.65 -6.12
N GLY A 41 2.07 -2.31 -6.40
CA GLY A 41 2.49 -0.93 -6.59
C GLY A 41 2.76 -0.20 -5.28
N VAL A 42 3.22 -0.90 -4.25
CA VAL A 42 3.40 -0.31 -2.92
C VAL A 42 4.33 0.89 -2.96
N ASN A 43 3.92 1.97 -2.29
CA ASN A 43 4.71 3.17 -2.10
C ASN A 43 4.53 3.71 -0.67
N LEU A 44 5.33 4.70 -0.28
CA LEU A 44 5.30 5.23 1.08
C LEU A 44 3.95 5.88 1.47
N PRO A 45 3.33 6.75 0.65
CA PRO A 45 2.01 7.31 0.95
C PRO A 45 0.93 6.25 1.19
N MET A 46 0.95 5.16 0.41
CA MET A 46 0.07 4.01 0.57
C MET A 46 0.25 3.36 1.94
N LEU A 47 1.49 3.08 2.35
CA LEU A 47 1.80 2.47 3.65
C LEU A 47 1.38 3.36 4.82
N VAL A 48 1.64 4.67 4.73
CA VAL A 48 1.22 5.64 5.76
C VAL A 48 -0.30 5.58 5.95
N ARG A 49 -1.09 5.60 4.86
CA ARG A 49 -2.55 5.46 4.96
C ARG A 49 -2.97 4.07 5.45
N ALA A 50 -2.34 2.99 4.99
CA ALA A 50 -2.65 1.64 5.46
C ALA A 50 -2.48 1.52 6.99
N PHE A 51 -1.36 2.00 7.53
CA PHE A 51 -1.12 1.99 8.98
C PHE A 51 -2.06 2.91 9.75
N THR A 52 -2.40 4.08 9.19
CA THR A 52 -3.33 5.04 9.82
C THR A 52 -4.74 4.47 9.94
N TYR A 53 -5.17 3.69 8.96
CA TYR A 53 -6.53 3.13 8.89
C TYR A 53 -6.58 1.63 9.23
N ARG A 54 -5.51 1.06 9.83
CA ARG A 54 -5.38 -0.38 10.06
C ARG A 54 -6.50 -0.98 10.91
N ASP A 55 -7.06 -0.20 11.83
CA ASP A 55 -8.13 -0.63 12.75
C ASP A 55 -9.53 -0.22 12.27
N LYS A 56 -9.69 0.14 10.98
CA LYS A 56 -10.97 0.59 10.38
C LYS A 56 -11.61 -0.44 9.45
N GLY A 57 -11.13 -1.68 9.49
CA GLY A 57 -11.60 -2.80 8.68
C GLY A 57 -10.93 -2.90 7.30
N MET A 58 -10.90 -4.12 6.76
CA MET A 58 -10.18 -4.48 5.52
C MET A 58 -10.56 -3.59 4.33
N GLU A 59 -11.86 -3.42 4.07
CA GLU A 59 -12.35 -2.62 2.94
C GLU A 59 -11.88 -1.16 3.02
N THR A 60 -12.04 -0.54 4.20
CA THR A 60 -11.58 0.84 4.44
C THR A 60 -10.07 0.94 4.27
N MET A 61 -9.32 -0.02 4.81
CA MET A 61 -7.86 -0.05 4.73
C MET A 61 -7.39 -0.09 3.28
N ILE A 62 -7.95 -0.98 2.45
CA ILE A 62 -7.61 -1.09 1.02
C ILE A 62 -7.93 0.21 0.28
N LYS A 63 -9.14 0.76 0.45
CA LYS A 63 -9.55 2.01 -0.19
C LYS A 63 -8.62 3.17 0.20
N LYS A 64 -8.26 3.26 1.47
CA LYS A 64 -7.37 4.32 1.98
C LYS A 64 -5.92 4.11 1.54
N ALA A 65 -5.41 2.88 1.52
CA ALA A 65 -4.09 2.57 1.01
C ALA A 65 -3.98 2.96 -0.48
N ILE A 66 -4.90 2.49 -1.34
CA ILE A 66 -4.88 2.79 -2.78
C ILE A 66 -4.99 4.29 -3.03
N SER A 67 -5.95 4.98 -2.41
CA SER A 67 -6.06 6.44 -2.57
C SER A 67 -4.81 7.17 -2.08
N GLY A 68 -4.20 6.74 -0.97
CA GLY A 68 -2.93 7.31 -0.51
C GLY A 68 -1.81 7.11 -1.51
N GLY A 69 -1.74 5.93 -2.11
CA GLY A 69 -0.78 5.61 -3.15
C GLY A 69 -0.92 6.49 -4.39
N CYS A 70 -2.16 6.74 -4.85
CA CYS A 70 -2.44 7.61 -6.00
C CYS A 70 -2.22 9.09 -5.67
N ASP A 71 -2.82 9.58 -4.58
CA ASP A 71 -2.77 11.00 -4.17
C ASP A 71 -1.33 11.45 -3.83
N GLY A 72 -0.50 10.52 -3.38
CA GLY A 72 0.88 10.79 -2.99
C GLY A 72 1.88 10.89 -4.15
N VAL A 73 1.45 10.64 -5.39
CA VAL A 73 2.31 10.82 -6.57
C VAL A 73 2.21 12.26 -7.04
N LEU A 74 3.28 13.03 -6.83
CA LEU A 74 3.33 14.45 -7.17
C LEU A 74 4.58 14.74 -8.00
N HIS A 75 4.41 15.50 -9.08
CA HIS A 75 5.55 16.11 -9.77
C HIS A 75 5.95 17.38 -9.04
N ILE A 76 7.14 17.36 -8.43
CA ILE A 76 7.70 18.54 -7.76
C ILE A 76 8.30 19.46 -8.82
N ASN A 77 7.65 20.60 -9.05
CA ASN A 77 8.16 21.63 -9.94
C ASN A 77 9.27 22.43 -9.27
N VAL A 78 10.12 23.06 -10.09
CA VAL A 78 11.10 24.02 -9.60
C VAL A 78 10.37 25.20 -8.99
N ASP A 79 10.54 25.39 -7.69
CA ASP A 79 10.10 26.61 -7.02
C ASP A 79 11.18 27.68 -7.18
N PRO A 80 10.87 28.86 -7.76
CA PRO A 80 11.82 29.96 -7.90
C PRO A 80 12.48 30.35 -6.57
N ILE A 81 11.79 30.17 -5.44
CA ILE A 81 12.29 30.49 -4.10
C ILE A 81 13.43 29.54 -3.70
N TYR A 82 13.34 28.24 -4.01
CA TYR A 82 14.41 27.28 -3.72
C TYR A 82 15.49 27.24 -4.81
N ALA A 83 15.17 27.68 -6.04
CA ALA A 83 16.11 27.68 -7.17
C ALA A 83 17.17 28.78 -7.09
N ALA A 84 16.86 29.93 -6.47
CA ALA A 84 17.77 31.08 -6.36
C ALA A 84 19.06 30.81 -5.55
N THR A 85 19.16 29.66 -4.87
CA THR A 85 20.34 29.27 -4.07
C THR A 85 21.31 28.36 -4.84
N ARG A 86 21.03 28.02 -6.11
CA ARG A 86 21.93 27.23 -6.97
C ARG A 86 22.59 28.15 -8.00
N SER A 87 23.62 28.89 -7.58
CA SER A 87 24.59 29.58 -8.43
C SER A 87 25.75 28.65 -8.77
#